data_AF-A0A5K7X544-F1
#
_entry.id   AF-A0A5K7X544-F1
#
_cell.length_a   1.000
_cell.length_b   1.000
_cell.length_c   1.000
_cell.angle_alpha   90.00
_cell.angle_beta   90.00
_cell.angle_gamma   90.00
#
_symmetry.space_group_name_H-M   'P 1'
#
loop_
_entity.id
_entity.type
_entity.pdbx_description
1 polymer ?
#
loop_
_entity_poly.entity_id
_entity_poly.type
_entity_poly.pdbx_seq_one_letter_code
_entity_poly.pdbx_strand_id
1 'polypeptide(L)'
;MKPLFAFAFGPIEIIVIVLVAAFVIGKLSRRSRPRQHSSVAGWFFLFGLVMFGLLFFGIFTARVVHVPQPIEVVTQLPQASMMQTTITREVEPTEPPQAAKTTDSIEEMWKQLTAPRINLEETVVEESVSVVNEAIGPSSPQELTQAAKVILSASVPGADPFTQGWLVNAAKSILDGRAVPPPPAAPAAPAEPVKVTQKIQEDPFAALPQNAPQPPVKHPNPFAEERFVEQAKSLPKPDWVINPPKQVGNVRKVIVTSGPFSTVDECQSDLDRKMHDVVLNRMTNFSQSSIARRTSNATLDEMGLGGDYIRRELCTDEFVDTLDSSVGEMKQVYALLEFNETQDAMLVDRARSYSRREGLQSVSLIGGGLLASVATLFGLLKVDTWTRGYYTKRLFLGVPAAIITVLALLFVS
;
A
#
# COMPACT_ATOMS: atom_id res chain seq x y z
N MET A 1 24.27 -21.30 -55.63
CA MET A 1 23.84 -20.54 -54.43
C MET A 1 22.38 -20.89 -54.16
N LYS A 2 22.10 -21.64 -53.08
CA LYS A 2 20.73 -22.03 -52.68
C LYS A 2 20.16 -20.93 -51.76
N PRO A 3 18.91 -20.48 -51.93
CA PRO A 3 18.32 -19.49 -51.03
C PRO A 3 18.15 -20.08 -49.63
N LEU A 4 18.68 -19.38 -48.64
CA LEU A 4 18.51 -19.66 -47.23
C LEU A 4 17.02 -19.58 -46.87
N PHE A 5 16.57 -20.60 -46.13
CA PHE A 5 15.20 -20.83 -45.67
C PHE A 5 14.53 -19.57 -45.12
N ALA A 6 13.49 -19.10 -45.81
CA ALA A 6 12.48 -18.23 -45.22
C ALA A 6 11.51 -19.12 -44.44
N PHE A 7 11.69 -19.23 -43.12
CA PHE A 7 10.69 -19.85 -42.25
C PHE A 7 9.49 -18.90 -42.13
N ALA A 8 8.39 -19.27 -42.79
CA ALA A 8 7.11 -18.62 -42.62
C ALA A 8 6.52 -19.04 -41.26
N PHE A 9 6.82 -18.24 -40.22
CA PHE A 9 6.17 -18.41 -38.92
C PHE A 9 4.67 -18.11 -39.06
N GLY A 10 3.84 -18.97 -38.49
CA GLY A 10 2.40 -18.77 -38.49
C GLY A 10 2.02 -17.52 -37.67
N PRO A 11 0.85 -16.91 -37.93
CA PRO A 11 0.41 -15.71 -37.19
C PRO A 11 0.35 -15.94 -35.66
N ILE A 12 0.17 -17.18 -35.22
CA ILE A 12 0.17 -17.57 -33.80
C ILE A 12 1.58 -17.49 -33.20
N GLU A 13 2.61 -17.93 -33.92
CA GLU A 13 3.99 -17.94 -33.45
C GLU A 13 4.53 -16.52 -33.30
N ILE A 14 4.15 -15.61 -34.20
CA ILE A 14 4.49 -14.19 -34.10
C ILE A 14 3.89 -13.56 -32.84
N ILE A 15 2.63 -13.89 -32.50
CA ILE A 15 1.98 -13.39 -31.29
C ILE A 15 2.70 -13.89 -30.02
N VAL A 16 3.09 -15.16 -29.99
CA VAL A 16 3.81 -15.74 -28.85
C VAL A 16 5.18 -15.09 -28.69
N ILE A 17 5.93 -14.88 -29.78
CA ILE A 17 7.24 -14.22 -29.74
C ILE A 17 7.11 -12.78 -29.24
N VAL A 18 6.10 -12.03 -29.69
CA VAL A 18 5.86 -10.65 -29.22
C VAL A 18 5.49 -10.61 -27.74
N LEU A 19 4.67 -11.55 -27.25
CA LEU A 19 4.32 -11.64 -25.83
C LEU A 19 5.53 -12.00 -24.96
N VAL A 20 6.36 -12.95 -25.40
CA VAL A 20 7.60 -13.32 -24.68
C VAL A 20 8.61 -12.17 -24.68
N ALA A 21 8.78 -11.48 -25.81
CA ALA A 21 9.65 -10.31 -25.89
C ALA A 21 9.17 -9.17 -24.98
N ALA A 22 7.86 -8.87 -24.97
CA ALA A 22 7.27 -7.88 -24.08
C ALA A 22 7.46 -8.27 -22.59
N PHE A 23 7.33 -9.57 -22.27
CA PHE A 23 7.56 -10.09 -20.92
C PHE A 23 9.03 -9.91 -20.47
N VAL A 24 9.99 -10.26 -21.33
CA VAL A 24 11.42 -10.12 -21.04
C VAL A 24 11.80 -8.65 -20.88
N ILE A 25 11.32 -7.77 -21.76
CA ILE A 25 11.56 -6.32 -21.68
C ILE A 25 10.94 -5.74 -20.40
N GLY A 26 9.74 -6.18 -20.01
CA GLY A 26 9.09 -5.77 -18.75
C GLY A 26 9.89 -6.20 -17.51
N LYS A 27 10.40 -7.43 -17.50
CA LYS A 27 11.28 -7.95 -16.42
C LYS A 27 12.60 -7.18 -16.32
N LEU A 28 13.26 -6.89 -17.45
CA LEU A 28 14.49 -6.11 -17.44
C LEU A 28 14.25 -4.65 -17.02
N SER A 29 13.14 -4.04 -17.45
CA SER A 29 12.80 -2.66 -17.08
C SER A 29 12.46 -2.50 -15.60
N ARG A 30 11.93 -3.53 -14.93
CA ARG A 30 11.70 -3.50 -13.46
C ARG A 30 12.99 -3.48 -12.66
N ARG A 31 14.06 -4.10 -13.16
CA ARG A 31 15.38 -4.11 -12.48
C ARG A 31 16.13 -2.78 -12.58
N SER A 32 15.74 -1.90 -13.48
CA SER A 32 16.56 -0.75 -13.89
C SER A 32 15.90 0.61 -13.67
N ARG A 33 14.72 0.71 -13.03
CA ARG A 33 14.08 1.99 -12.76
C ARG A 33 14.01 2.34 -11.26
N PRO A 34 14.63 3.44 -10.82
CA PRO A 34 14.29 4.04 -9.54
C PRO A 34 12.82 4.49 -9.59
N ARG A 35 12.01 3.99 -8.65
CA ARG A 35 10.58 4.32 -8.53
C ARG A 35 10.44 5.73 -7.97
N GLN A 36 10.32 6.72 -8.84
CA GLN A 36 9.75 8.01 -8.48
C GLN A 36 8.46 8.24 -9.26
N HIS A 37 7.38 8.41 -8.48
CA HIS A 37 6.00 8.79 -8.81
C HIS A 37 5.29 7.97 -9.90
N SER A 38 3.97 7.91 -9.78
CA SER A 38 3.05 7.22 -10.71
C SER A 38 3.38 7.61 -12.16
N SER A 39 4.19 6.76 -12.80
CA SER A 39 4.71 7.03 -14.13
C SER A 39 3.52 7.14 -15.07
N VAL A 40 3.47 8.22 -15.83
CA VAL A 40 2.53 8.45 -16.94
C VAL A 40 2.47 7.22 -17.86
N ALA A 41 3.52 6.40 -17.90
CA ALA A 41 3.55 5.11 -18.60
C ALA A 41 2.51 4.09 -18.12
N GLY A 42 2.15 4.08 -16.82
CA GLY A 42 1.08 3.22 -16.30
C GLY A 42 -0.30 3.61 -16.83
N TRP A 43 -0.55 4.92 -16.95
CA TRP A 43 -1.75 5.44 -17.60
C TRP A 43 -1.77 5.15 -19.10
N PHE A 44 -0.64 5.28 -19.80
CA PHE A 44 -0.55 4.90 -21.21
C PHE A 44 -0.74 3.39 -21.44
N PHE A 45 -0.30 2.55 -20.51
CA PHE A 45 -0.52 1.11 -20.58
C PHE A 45 -2.01 0.78 -20.42
N LEU A 46 -2.67 1.39 -19.43
CA LEU A 46 -4.09 1.17 -19.16
C LEU A 46 -4.96 1.73 -20.32
N PHE A 47 -4.63 2.92 -20.82
CA PHE A 47 -5.28 3.51 -21.99
C PHE A 47 -5.04 2.68 -23.26
N GLY A 48 -3.83 2.15 -23.43
CA GLY A 48 -3.49 1.22 -24.51
C GLY A 48 -4.30 -0.07 -24.45
N LEU A 49 -4.53 -0.62 -23.25
CA LEU A 49 -5.33 -1.83 -23.07
C LEU A 49 -6.81 -1.58 -23.36
N VAL A 50 -7.36 -0.44 -22.95
CA VAL A 50 -8.72 -0.01 -23.28
C VAL A 50 -8.88 0.23 -24.78
N MET A 51 -7.94 0.94 -25.41
CA MET A 51 -7.95 1.17 -26.86
C MET A 51 -7.79 -0.12 -27.65
N PHE A 52 -6.93 -1.02 -27.21
CA PHE A 52 -6.78 -2.34 -27.82
C PHE A 52 -8.06 -3.16 -27.71
N GLY A 53 -8.73 -3.14 -26.55
CA GLY A 53 -10.04 -3.77 -26.37
C GLY A 53 -11.10 -3.20 -27.33
N LEU A 54 -11.16 -1.87 -27.46
CA LEU A 54 -12.09 -1.18 -28.37
C LEU A 54 -11.78 -1.44 -29.85
N LEU A 55 -10.51 -1.45 -30.25
CA LEU A 55 -10.10 -1.78 -31.62
C LEU A 55 -10.39 -3.23 -31.95
N PHE A 56 -10.10 -4.15 -31.03
CA PHE A 56 -10.35 -5.57 -31.23
C PHE A 56 -11.85 -5.87 -31.35
N PHE A 57 -12.69 -5.27 -30.49
CA PHE A 57 -14.15 -5.39 -30.57
C PHE A 57 -14.75 -4.67 -31.79
N GLY A 58 -14.22 -3.49 -32.15
CA GLY A 58 -14.67 -2.70 -33.30
C GLY A 58 -14.39 -3.38 -34.64
N ILE A 59 -13.21 -4.00 -34.79
CA ILE A 59 -12.85 -4.73 -36.00
C ILE A 59 -13.69 -6.02 -36.14
N PHE A 60 -14.01 -6.69 -35.02
CA PHE A 60 -14.84 -7.89 -35.05
C PHE A 60 -16.31 -7.62 -35.37
N THR A 61 -16.83 -6.47 -34.96
CA THR A 61 -18.21 -6.07 -35.28
C THR A 61 -18.36 -5.60 -36.73
N ALA A 62 -17.35 -4.95 -37.31
CA ALA A 62 -17.39 -4.45 -38.69
C ALA A 62 -17.34 -5.54 -39.79
N ARG A 63 -16.94 -6.78 -39.46
CA ARG A 63 -16.80 -7.88 -40.45
C ARG A 63 -17.99 -8.85 -40.51
N VAL A 64 -19.07 -8.61 -39.75
CA VAL A 64 -20.32 -9.38 -39.92
C VAL A 64 -21.12 -8.80 -41.10
N VAL A 65 -20.53 -8.83 -42.29
CA VAL A 65 -21.32 -8.70 -43.52
C VAL A 65 -22.07 -10.02 -43.63
N HIS A 66 -23.38 -9.98 -43.37
CA HIS A 66 -24.28 -11.09 -43.70
C HIS A 66 -24.10 -11.36 -45.19
N VAL A 67 -23.37 -12.43 -45.53
CA VAL A 67 -23.45 -13.02 -46.86
C VAL A 67 -24.82 -13.68 -46.91
N PRO A 68 -25.78 -13.16 -47.69
CA PRO A 68 -27.06 -13.82 -47.85
C PRO A 68 -26.77 -15.21 -48.45
N GLN A 69 -27.01 -16.25 -47.66
CA GLN A 69 -26.93 -17.62 -48.17
C GLN A 69 -28.01 -17.75 -49.25
N PRO A 70 -27.67 -18.19 -50.47
CA PRO A 70 -28.67 -18.48 -51.48
C PRO A 70 -29.59 -19.56 -50.93
N ILE A 71 -30.89 -19.30 -51.00
CA ILE A 71 -31.93 -20.25 -50.63
C ILE A 71 -31.89 -21.37 -51.67
N GLU A 72 -31.17 -22.45 -51.38
CA GLU A 72 -31.26 -23.67 -52.17
C GLU A 72 -32.65 -24.29 -51.93
N VAL A 73 -33.50 -24.20 -52.94
CA VAL A 73 -34.77 -24.91 -53.02
C VAL A 73 -34.45 -26.40 -53.14
N VAL A 74 -34.51 -27.10 -52.01
CA VAL A 74 -34.36 -28.56 -51.95
C VAL A 74 -35.59 -29.20 -52.58
N THR A 75 -35.48 -29.57 -53.85
CA THR A 75 -36.43 -30.46 -54.52
C THR A 75 -36.27 -31.86 -53.94
N GLN A 76 -37.28 -32.35 -53.22
CA GLN A 76 -37.30 -33.70 -52.68
C GLN A 76 -37.35 -34.72 -53.84
N LEU A 77 -36.28 -35.50 -54.02
CA LEU A 77 -36.31 -36.72 -54.83
C LEU A 77 -36.80 -37.91 -53.97
N PRO A 78 -37.59 -38.83 -54.56
CA PRO A 78 -38.12 -39.98 -53.83
C PRO A 78 -37.02 -40.97 -53.46
N GLN A 79 -37.02 -41.39 -52.20
CA GLN A 79 -36.13 -42.40 -51.64
C GLN A 79 -36.38 -43.77 -52.28
N ALA A 80 -35.37 -44.29 -52.94
CA ALA A 80 -35.25 -45.71 -53.23
C ALA A 80 -34.51 -46.37 -52.07
N SER A 81 -35.22 -47.28 -51.40
CA SER A 81 -34.72 -48.32 -50.50
C SER A 81 -33.52 -49.06 -51.08
N MET A 82 -32.46 -49.31 -50.30
CA MET A 82 -31.87 -50.64 -50.14
C MET A 82 -30.62 -50.68 -49.25
N MET A 83 -30.53 -51.82 -48.53
CA MET A 83 -29.34 -52.49 -47.99
C MET A 83 -28.87 -52.08 -46.58
N GLN A 84 -29.42 -52.83 -45.63
CA GLN A 84 -28.82 -53.23 -44.36
C GLN A 84 -27.36 -53.66 -44.54
N THR A 85 -26.50 -53.21 -43.62
CA THR A 85 -25.29 -53.96 -43.26
C THR A 85 -25.28 -54.11 -41.75
N THR A 86 -25.70 -55.29 -41.31
CA THR A 86 -25.60 -55.78 -39.94
C THR A 86 -24.12 -55.98 -39.62
N ILE A 87 -23.55 -55.11 -38.77
CA ILE A 87 -22.26 -55.37 -38.13
C ILE A 87 -22.54 -55.84 -36.71
N THR A 88 -22.52 -57.16 -36.54
CA THR A 88 -22.54 -57.85 -35.26
C THR A 88 -21.22 -57.56 -34.54
N ARG A 89 -21.25 -56.74 -33.48
CA ARG A 89 -20.12 -56.57 -32.57
C ARG A 89 -20.36 -57.40 -31.31
N GLU A 90 -19.50 -58.38 -31.15
CA GLU A 90 -19.38 -59.32 -30.04
C GLU A 90 -19.15 -58.56 -28.71
N VAL A 91 -20.01 -58.85 -27.72
CA VAL A 91 -19.97 -58.26 -26.37
C VAL A 91 -19.25 -59.24 -25.47
N GLU A 92 -18.08 -58.82 -25.00
CA GLU A 92 -17.27 -59.49 -23.98
C GLU A 92 -17.88 -59.25 -22.58
N PRO A 93 -18.07 -60.28 -21.74
CA PRO A 93 -18.73 -60.13 -20.45
C PRO A 93 -17.79 -59.46 -19.43
N THR A 94 -18.05 -58.20 -19.13
CA THR A 94 -17.35 -57.47 -18.06
C THR A 94 -17.91 -57.88 -16.69
N GLU A 95 -16.99 -58.25 -15.82
CA GLU A 95 -17.13 -58.69 -14.44
C GLU A 95 -17.95 -57.71 -13.56
N PRO A 96 -18.77 -58.19 -12.60
CA PRO A 96 -19.63 -57.33 -11.79
C PRO A 96 -18.80 -56.41 -10.87
N PRO A 97 -19.12 -55.10 -10.81
CA PRO A 97 -18.44 -54.19 -9.91
C PRO A 97 -18.78 -54.54 -8.46
N GLN A 98 -17.73 -54.71 -7.66
CA GLN A 98 -17.83 -54.86 -6.21
C GLN A 98 -18.58 -53.67 -5.62
N ALA A 99 -19.53 -53.99 -4.74
CA ALA A 99 -20.37 -53.04 -4.02
C ALA A 99 -19.52 -51.99 -3.29
N ALA A 100 -19.48 -50.78 -3.84
CA ALA A 100 -19.02 -49.60 -3.13
C ALA A 100 -19.97 -49.38 -1.95
N LYS A 101 -19.41 -49.46 -0.75
CA LYS A 101 -20.11 -49.17 0.50
C LYS A 101 -20.73 -47.78 0.39
N THR A 102 -22.03 -47.78 0.64
CA THR A 102 -22.96 -46.68 0.85
C THR A 102 -22.30 -45.44 1.47
N THR A 103 -22.45 -44.35 0.72
CA THR A 103 -22.62 -42.96 1.18
C THR A 103 -22.86 -42.80 2.68
N ASP A 104 -21.85 -42.28 3.39
CA ASP A 104 -22.11 -41.51 4.60
C ASP A 104 -23.01 -40.34 4.19
N SER A 105 -24.19 -40.25 4.79
CA SER A 105 -25.16 -39.20 4.50
C SER A 105 -24.52 -37.85 4.79
N ILE A 106 -24.83 -36.83 3.97
CA ILE A 106 -24.36 -35.45 4.18
C ILE A 106 -24.69 -34.95 5.60
N GLU A 107 -25.74 -35.50 6.24
CA GLU A 107 -26.08 -35.23 7.64
C GLU A 107 -25.06 -35.78 8.64
N GLU A 108 -24.42 -36.92 8.39
CA GLU A 108 -23.39 -37.48 9.27
C GLU A 108 -22.07 -36.68 9.17
N MET A 109 -21.72 -36.20 7.97
CA MET A 109 -20.60 -35.25 7.80
C MET A 109 -20.86 -33.93 8.54
N TRP A 110 -22.07 -33.38 8.45
CA TRP A 110 -22.41 -32.16 9.17
C TRP A 110 -22.37 -32.36 10.69
N LYS A 111 -22.85 -33.50 11.18
CA LYS A 111 -22.77 -33.86 12.61
C LYS A 111 -21.33 -33.98 13.11
N GLN A 112 -20.41 -34.47 12.27
CA GLN A 112 -18.98 -34.53 12.60
C GLN A 112 -18.29 -33.16 12.62
N LEU A 113 -18.76 -32.21 11.81
CA LEU A 113 -18.17 -30.86 11.71
C LEU A 113 -18.70 -29.89 12.77
N THR A 114 -19.92 -30.09 13.27
CA THR A 114 -20.52 -29.22 14.30
C THR A 114 -20.45 -29.77 15.72
N ALA A 115 -19.90 -30.97 15.92
CA ALA A 115 -19.67 -31.50 17.25
C ALA A 115 -18.60 -30.66 17.98
N PRO A 116 -18.87 -30.12 19.18
CA PRO A 116 -17.90 -29.32 19.92
C PRO A 116 -16.71 -30.20 20.29
N ARG A 117 -15.56 -29.97 19.63
CA ARG A 117 -14.27 -30.60 19.96
C ARG A 117 -13.71 -30.03 21.26
N ILE A 118 -14.32 -30.39 22.38
CA ILE A 118 -13.70 -30.30 23.70
C ILE A 118 -13.86 -31.68 24.35
N ASN A 119 -13.03 -32.63 23.92
CA ASN A 119 -12.78 -33.83 24.70
C ASN A 119 -11.74 -33.46 25.76
N LEU A 120 -12.22 -32.96 26.90
CA LEU A 120 -11.51 -33.08 28.17
C LEU A 120 -11.84 -34.47 28.69
N GLU A 121 -11.08 -35.48 28.25
CA GLU A 121 -11.03 -36.74 28.98
C GLU A 121 -10.25 -36.49 30.27
N GLU A 122 -11.04 -36.25 31.30
CA GLU A 122 -10.69 -36.14 32.70
C GLU A 122 -10.23 -37.51 33.21
N THR A 123 -8.93 -37.77 33.18
CA THR A 123 -8.34 -38.79 34.05
C THR A 123 -8.32 -38.24 35.48
N VAL A 124 -9.39 -38.55 36.21
CA VAL A 124 -9.53 -38.35 37.65
C VAL A 124 -8.44 -39.16 38.37
N VAL A 125 -7.40 -38.49 38.84
CA VAL A 125 -6.62 -38.93 40.00
C VAL A 125 -7.12 -38.10 41.17
N GLU A 126 -7.87 -38.76 42.06
CA GLU A 126 -8.36 -38.20 43.31
C GLU A 126 -7.18 -37.81 44.20
N GLU A 127 -6.97 -36.51 44.42
CA GLU A 127 -6.28 -36.03 45.62
C GLU A 127 -6.94 -34.74 46.14
N SER A 128 -7.78 -34.96 47.15
CA SER A 128 -8.18 -34.08 48.25
C SER A 128 -8.11 -32.54 48.10
N VAL A 129 -9.30 -31.96 47.95
CA VAL A 129 -9.91 -30.94 48.85
C VAL A 129 -9.00 -29.84 49.42
N SER A 130 -9.11 -28.63 48.88
CA SER A 130 -9.36 -27.45 49.71
C SER A 130 -10.20 -26.41 48.95
N VAL A 131 -11.19 -25.89 49.68
CA VAL A 131 -12.31 -25.05 49.24
C VAL A 131 -11.84 -23.61 49.00
N VAL A 132 -12.08 -23.06 47.80
CA VAL A 132 -12.13 -21.60 47.58
C VAL A 132 -13.25 -21.28 46.58
N ASN A 133 -14.15 -20.39 46.98
CA ASN A 133 -15.24 -19.83 46.17
C ASN A 133 -14.70 -19.18 44.88
N GLU A 134 -14.96 -19.77 43.73
CA GLU A 134 -14.64 -19.19 42.44
C GLU A 134 -15.85 -18.40 41.90
N ALA A 135 -15.79 -17.08 42.10
CA ALA A 135 -16.62 -16.14 41.38
C ALA A 135 -16.27 -16.22 39.89
N ILE A 136 -17.28 -16.48 39.07
CA ILE A 136 -17.20 -16.44 37.60
C ILE A 136 -16.85 -15.01 37.18
N GLY A 137 -15.56 -14.73 37.06
CA GLY A 137 -15.01 -13.48 36.55
C GLY A 137 -14.67 -13.60 35.06
N PRO A 138 -14.75 -12.51 34.28
CA PRO A 138 -14.36 -12.50 32.87
C PRO A 138 -12.90 -12.93 32.72
N SER A 139 -12.69 -13.96 31.90
CA SER A 139 -11.46 -14.77 31.84
C SER A 139 -10.31 -14.12 31.08
N SER A 140 -10.42 -12.84 30.70
CA SER A 140 -9.26 -12.10 30.22
C SER A 140 -9.29 -10.60 30.60
N PRO A 141 -8.14 -10.02 30.99
CA PRO A 141 -7.98 -8.57 31.19
C PRO A 141 -8.38 -7.74 29.96
N GLN A 142 -8.32 -8.34 28.77
CA GLN A 142 -8.71 -7.72 27.52
C GLN A 142 -10.23 -7.56 27.41
N GLU A 143 -11.02 -8.52 27.88
CA GLU A 143 -12.48 -8.43 27.91
C GLU A 143 -12.96 -7.38 28.91
N LEU A 144 -12.34 -7.28 30.09
CA LEU A 144 -12.61 -6.20 31.05
C LEU A 144 -12.31 -4.81 30.46
N THR A 145 -11.21 -4.69 29.72
CA THR A 145 -10.84 -3.42 29.08
C THR A 145 -11.83 -3.04 27.98
N GLN A 146 -12.31 -4.01 27.19
CA GLN A 146 -13.31 -3.78 26.15
C GLN A 146 -14.69 -3.46 26.75
N ALA A 147 -15.13 -4.18 27.79
CA ALA A 147 -16.38 -3.90 28.49
C ALA A 147 -16.36 -2.51 29.15
N ALA A 148 -15.27 -2.15 29.81
CA ALA A 148 -15.09 -0.81 30.40
C ALA A 148 -15.14 0.29 29.33
N LYS A 149 -14.53 0.05 28.15
CA LYS A 149 -14.56 1.01 27.03
C LYS A 149 -15.98 1.22 26.49
N VAL A 150 -16.77 0.16 26.36
CA VAL A 150 -18.17 0.24 25.90
C VAL A 150 -19.06 0.97 26.92
N ILE A 151 -18.91 0.68 28.21
CA ILE A 151 -19.67 1.34 29.28
C ILE A 151 -19.30 2.83 29.39
N LEU A 152 -18.01 3.18 29.28
CA LEU A 152 -17.55 4.57 29.32
C LEU A 152 -17.96 5.38 28.08
N SER A 153 -17.93 4.77 26.89
CA SER A 153 -18.39 5.45 25.67
C SER A 153 -19.91 5.68 25.65
N ALA A 154 -20.67 4.82 26.33
CA ALA A 154 -22.13 4.95 26.41
C ALA A 154 -22.58 5.95 27.48
N SER A 155 -21.77 6.20 28.51
CA SER A 155 -22.17 6.96 29.69
C SER A 155 -21.92 8.47 29.59
N VAL A 156 -21.08 8.95 28.67
CA VAL A 156 -20.80 10.40 28.52
C VAL A 156 -20.78 10.85 27.04
N PRO A 157 -21.94 10.93 26.37
CA PRO A 157 -22.01 11.50 25.02
C PRO A 157 -21.62 12.98 25.06
N GLY A 158 -20.53 13.35 24.36
CA GLY A 158 -20.05 14.73 24.26
C GLY A 158 -18.79 15.06 25.06
N ALA A 159 -18.20 14.13 25.79
CA ALA A 159 -16.86 14.34 26.37
C ALA A 159 -15.81 14.49 25.27
N ASP A 160 -14.90 15.46 25.42
CA ASP A 160 -13.79 15.65 24.49
C ASP A 160 -12.86 14.41 24.45
N PRO A 161 -12.13 14.17 23.36
CA PRO A 161 -11.29 12.97 23.19
C PRO A 161 -10.22 12.81 24.28
N PHE A 162 -9.81 13.91 24.91
CA PHE A 162 -8.77 13.91 25.93
C PHE A 162 -9.32 13.46 27.29
N THR A 163 -10.50 13.93 27.67
CA THR A 163 -11.25 13.48 28.85
C THR A 163 -11.62 12.00 28.74
N GLN A 164 -11.98 11.53 27.53
CA GLN A 164 -12.20 10.10 27.28
C GLN A 164 -10.92 9.27 27.47
N GLY A 165 -9.78 9.75 26.97
CA GLY A 165 -8.48 9.09 27.16
C GLY A 165 -8.05 9.03 28.62
N TRP A 166 -8.27 10.11 29.38
CA TRP A 166 -7.99 10.15 30.81
C TRP A 166 -8.85 9.17 31.60
N LEU A 167 -10.17 9.11 31.36
CA LEU A 167 -11.07 8.18 32.04
C LEU A 167 -10.70 6.70 31.82
N VAL A 168 -10.29 6.35 30.60
CA VAL A 168 -9.84 4.98 30.30
C VAL A 168 -8.55 4.64 31.05
N ASN A 169 -7.60 5.58 31.15
CA ASN A 169 -6.36 5.37 31.92
C ASN A 169 -6.61 5.35 33.44
N ALA A 170 -7.54 6.15 33.94
CA ALA A 170 -7.95 6.14 35.35
C ALA A 170 -8.60 4.80 35.71
N ALA A 171 -9.54 4.30 34.89
CA ALA A 171 -10.18 3.00 35.09
C ALA A 171 -9.15 1.86 35.08
N LYS A 172 -8.21 1.89 34.13
CA LYS A 172 -7.11 0.93 34.09
C LYS A 172 -6.22 0.99 35.34
N SER A 173 -5.91 2.19 35.83
CA SER A 173 -5.08 2.37 37.03
C SER A 173 -5.75 1.83 38.29
N ILE A 174 -7.08 2.00 38.41
CA ILE A 174 -7.88 1.44 39.52
C ILE A 174 -7.87 -0.10 39.48
N LEU A 175 -8.03 -0.69 38.30
CA LEU A 175 -7.95 -2.15 38.10
C LEU A 175 -6.57 -2.71 38.43
N ASP A 176 -5.50 -1.98 38.09
CA ASP A 176 -4.12 -2.38 38.37
C ASP A 176 -3.67 -2.05 39.81
N GLY A 177 -4.56 -1.52 40.67
CA GLY A 177 -4.26 -1.14 42.06
C GLY A 177 -3.28 0.04 42.19
N ARG A 178 -3.09 0.83 41.12
CA ARG A 178 -2.20 1.99 41.10
C ARG A 178 -2.97 3.27 41.42
N ALA A 179 -2.30 4.19 42.12
CA ALA A 179 -2.85 5.51 42.41
C ALA A 179 -3.20 6.25 41.11
N VAL A 180 -4.45 6.71 41.02
CA VAL A 180 -4.96 7.43 39.85
C VAL A 180 -4.27 8.80 39.78
N PRO A 181 -3.63 9.17 38.66
CA PRO A 181 -3.07 10.51 38.50
C PRO A 181 -4.22 11.54 38.51
N PRO A 182 -4.05 12.69 39.20
CA PRO A 182 -5.08 13.72 39.27
C PRO A 182 -5.47 14.17 37.85
N PRO A 183 -6.75 14.52 37.62
CA PRO A 183 -7.17 15.02 36.33
C PRO A 183 -6.34 16.26 35.96
N PRO A 184 -5.88 16.37 34.71
CA PRO A 184 -5.18 17.56 34.24
C PRO A 184 -6.07 18.77 34.51
N ALA A 185 -5.54 19.72 35.28
CA ALA A 185 -6.28 20.92 35.65
C ALA A 185 -6.83 21.57 34.39
N ALA A 186 -8.16 21.67 34.29
CA ALA A 186 -8.81 22.35 33.19
C ALA A 186 -8.16 23.74 33.05
N PRO A 187 -7.73 24.15 31.84
CA PRO A 187 -7.14 25.47 31.65
C PRO A 187 -8.14 26.49 32.18
N ALA A 188 -7.72 27.22 33.21
CA ALA A 188 -8.54 28.21 33.87
C ALA A 188 -9.05 29.17 32.80
N ALA A 189 -10.35 29.10 32.53
CA ALA A 189 -11.03 30.00 31.62
C ALA A 189 -10.69 31.44 32.06
N PRO A 190 -10.09 32.26 31.18
CA PRO A 190 -9.85 33.66 31.49
C PRO A 190 -11.18 34.30 31.84
N ALA A 191 -11.29 34.84 33.05
CA ALA A 191 -12.42 35.66 33.44
C ALA A 191 -12.52 36.84 32.46
N GLU A 192 -13.58 36.88 31.65
CA GLU A 192 -13.90 38.00 30.80
C GLU A 192 -14.43 39.18 31.64
N PRO A 193 -13.82 40.39 31.54
CA PRO A 193 -14.55 41.61 31.79
C PRO A 193 -15.16 42.13 30.47
N VAL A 194 -16.49 42.03 30.39
CA VAL A 194 -17.43 43.10 30.02
C VAL A 194 -17.04 44.06 28.87
N LYS A 195 -17.76 43.88 27.76
CA LYS A 195 -18.33 44.88 26.82
C LYS A 195 -17.46 46.08 26.39
N VAL A 196 -17.07 46.06 25.10
CA VAL A 196 -17.14 47.25 24.24
C VAL A 196 -17.78 46.86 22.90
N THR A 197 -19.00 47.33 22.69
CA THR A 197 -19.67 47.36 21.39
C THR A 197 -18.91 48.35 20.50
N GLN A 198 -18.09 47.86 19.57
CA GLN A 198 -17.63 48.66 18.43
C GLN A 198 -18.55 48.41 17.24
N LYS A 199 -19.30 49.47 16.94
CA LYS A 199 -20.16 49.67 15.78
C LYS A 199 -19.30 49.52 14.52
N ILE A 200 -19.57 48.48 13.74
CA ILE A 200 -19.05 48.36 12.37
C ILE A 200 -19.71 49.47 11.56
N GLN A 201 -18.92 50.49 11.25
CA GLN A 201 -19.27 51.55 10.31
C GLN A 201 -18.78 51.08 8.94
N GLU A 202 -19.74 50.70 8.10
CA GLU A 202 -19.53 50.52 6.67
C GLU A 202 -19.20 51.89 6.06
N ASP A 203 -17.93 52.12 5.75
CA ASP A 203 -17.52 53.20 4.85
C ASP A 203 -17.38 52.65 3.42
N PRO A 204 -17.86 53.41 2.42
CA PRO A 204 -17.91 52.97 1.03
C PRO A 204 -16.51 52.98 0.40
N PHE A 205 -16.31 51.97 -0.43
CA PHE A 205 -15.18 51.73 -1.32
C PHE A 205 -14.76 53.00 -2.09
N ALA A 206 -13.84 53.78 -1.53
CA ALA A 206 -13.22 54.91 -2.20
C ALA A 206 -12.10 54.41 -3.11
N ALA A 207 -12.30 54.57 -4.42
CA ALA A 207 -11.33 54.26 -5.47
C ALA A 207 -9.99 54.95 -5.20
N LEU A 208 -8.93 54.15 -5.03
CA LEU A 208 -7.57 54.65 -4.96
C LEU A 208 -7.08 55.07 -6.36
N PRO A 209 -6.41 56.23 -6.48
CA PRO A 209 -5.89 56.72 -7.76
C PRO A 209 -4.66 55.93 -8.23
N GLN A 210 -4.84 55.21 -9.34
CA GLN A 210 -3.75 54.69 -10.17
C GLN A 210 -3.08 55.85 -10.94
N ASN A 211 -2.09 56.53 -10.35
CA ASN A 211 -0.96 57.13 -11.07
C ASN A 211 -0.08 57.91 -10.10
N ALA A 212 0.91 57.25 -9.51
CA ALA A 212 2.09 57.91 -9.02
C ALA A 212 3.30 57.27 -9.73
N PRO A 213 4.17 58.06 -10.39
CA PRO A 213 5.37 57.53 -11.02
C PRO A 213 6.26 56.93 -9.92
N GLN A 214 6.42 55.61 -9.95
CA GLN A 214 7.34 54.92 -9.07
C GLN A 214 8.75 55.45 -9.33
N PRO A 215 9.52 55.81 -8.28
CA PRO A 215 10.92 56.18 -8.45
C PRO A 215 11.66 55.01 -9.10
N PRO A 216 12.67 55.27 -9.96
CA PRO A 216 13.40 54.22 -10.64
C PRO A 216 13.94 53.24 -9.61
N VAL A 217 13.43 52.00 -9.66
CA VAL A 217 13.90 50.87 -8.86
C VAL A 217 15.35 50.67 -9.22
N LYS A 218 16.24 51.27 -8.41
CA LYS A 218 17.68 51.10 -8.47
C LYS A 218 17.91 49.62 -8.25
N HIS A 219 18.13 48.86 -9.33
CA HIS A 219 18.32 47.43 -9.27
C HIS A 219 19.44 47.18 -8.26
N PRO A 220 19.17 46.49 -7.13
CA PRO A 220 20.22 46.16 -6.18
C PRO A 220 21.27 45.39 -6.95
N ASN A 221 22.49 45.92 -6.93
CA ASN A 221 23.63 45.34 -7.62
C ASN A 221 23.78 43.88 -7.13
N PRO A 222 23.60 42.85 -7.99
CA PRO A 222 23.64 41.44 -7.58
C PRO A 222 25.00 41.00 -7.05
N PHE A 223 26.00 41.88 -7.08
CA PHE A 223 27.35 41.65 -6.55
C PHE A 223 27.59 42.31 -5.18
N ALA A 224 26.59 42.96 -4.57
CA ALA A 224 26.75 43.59 -3.26
C ALA A 224 26.50 42.64 -2.07
N GLU A 225 25.95 41.45 -2.30
CA GLU A 225 25.71 40.44 -1.24
C GLU A 225 26.93 39.58 -0.91
N GLU A 226 27.98 39.58 -1.74
CA GLU A 226 29.17 38.72 -1.52
C GLU A 226 30.09 39.23 -0.39
N ARG A 227 29.96 40.47 0.09
CA ARG A 227 30.89 41.05 1.10
C ARG A 227 30.50 40.84 2.56
N PHE A 228 29.34 40.25 2.86
CA PHE A 228 28.98 39.89 4.25
C PHE A 228 29.48 38.49 4.66
N VAL A 229 30.15 37.76 3.77
CA VAL A 229 30.59 36.36 4.01
C VAL A 229 31.99 36.28 4.63
N GLU A 230 32.80 37.33 4.51
CA GLU A 230 34.25 37.26 4.85
C GLU A 230 34.55 37.42 6.35
N GLN A 231 33.55 37.68 7.20
CA GLN A 231 33.75 37.94 8.63
C GLN A 231 32.87 37.11 9.58
N ALA A 232 32.30 36.00 9.10
CA ALA A 232 31.89 34.91 9.97
C ALA A 232 33.14 34.14 10.42
N LYS A 233 33.94 34.76 11.30
CA LYS A 233 34.99 34.08 12.07
C LYS A 233 34.43 32.75 12.58
N SER A 234 35.11 31.66 12.25
CA SER A 234 34.74 30.29 12.63
C SER A 234 34.19 30.26 14.05
N LEU A 235 32.87 30.09 14.17
CA LEU A 235 32.24 29.90 15.46
C LEU A 235 32.94 28.70 16.12
N PRO A 236 33.28 28.80 17.41
CA PRO A 236 33.93 27.69 18.09
C PRO A 236 33.08 26.43 17.91
N LYS A 237 33.72 25.32 17.53
CA LYS A 237 33.02 24.06 17.27
C LYS A 237 32.19 23.69 18.50
N PRO A 238 30.88 23.44 18.36
CA PRO A 238 30.04 23.04 19.47
C PRO A 238 30.61 21.78 20.14
N ASP A 239 30.44 21.69 21.47
CA ASP A 239 30.98 20.55 22.23
C ASP A 239 30.43 19.22 21.73
N TRP A 240 29.18 19.18 21.25
CA TRP A 240 28.59 17.96 20.69
C TRP A 240 29.26 17.50 19.37
N VAL A 241 29.90 18.40 18.62
CA VAL A 241 30.68 18.03 17.41
C VAL A 241 32.00 17.37 17.80
N ILE A 242 32.65 17.88 18.86
CA ILE A 242 33.94 17.39 19.34
C ILE A 242 33.76 16.08 20.13
N ASN A 243 32.77 16.08 21.03
CA ASN A 243 32.45 15.01 21.96
C ASN A 243 31.03 14.50 21.68
N PRO A 244 30.86 13.56 20.74
CA PRO A 244 29.54 13.09 20.32
C PRO A 244 28.80 12.41 21.49
N PRO A 245 27.63 12.93 21.91
CA PRO A 245 26.87 12.32 23.00
C PRO A 245 26.28 10.99 22.53
N LYS A 246 26.69 9.87 23.14
CA LYS A 246 26.21 8.54 22.74
C LYS A 246 24.79 8.23 23.22
N GLN A 247 24.46 8.65 24.44
CA GLN A 247 23.14 8.48 25.05
C GLN A 247 23.04 9.35 26.30
N VAL A 248 21.98 10.14 26.44
CA VAL A 248 21.72 10.95 27.63
C VAL A 248 20.34 10.54 28.17
N GLY A 249 20.33 9.67 29.18
CA GLY A 249 19.09 9.08 29.70
C GLY A 249 18.39 8.17 28.69
N ASN A 250 17.10 8.39 28.47
CA ASN A 250 16.29 7.65 27.48
C ASN A 250 16.39 8.24 26.06
N VAL A 251 17.22 9.27 25.90
CA VAL A 251 17.37 10.01 24.66
C VAL A 251 18.65 9.55 23.96
N ARG A 252 18.49 9.04 22.74
CA ARG A 252 19.64 8.66 21.91
C ARG A 252 19.95 9.81 20.96
N LYS A 253 21.18 10.33 21.05
CA LYS A 253 21.67 11.36 20.15
C LYS A 253 22.58 10.72 19.10
N VAL A 254 22.42 11.12 17.85
CA VAL A 254 23.20 10.61 16.72
C VAL A 254 23.64 11.80 15.89
N ILE A 255 24.94 11.91 15.66
CA ILE A 255 25.48 12.95 14.80
C ILE A 255 25.58 12.42 13.39
N VAL A 256 25.04 13.20 12.47
CA VAL A 256 25.10 12.95 11.04
C VAL A 256 25.98 14.02 10.43
N THR A 257 26.90 13.62 9.56
CA THR A 257 27.91 14.52 9.01
C THR A 257 27.92 14.41 7.50
N SER A 258 27.81 15.54 6.80
CA SER A 258 27.96 15.61 5.36
C SER A 258 29.41 15.32 4.94
N GLY A 259 29.63 15.01 3.66
CA GLY A 259 30.95 15.12 3.06
C GLY A 259 31.43 16.58 3.04
N PRO A 260 32.74 16.83 2.86
CA PRO A 260 33.24 18.15 2.53
C PRO A 260 32.86 18.49 1.08
N PHE A 261 32.17 19.60 0.86
CA PHE A 261 31.82 20.10 -0.48
C PHE A 261 32.18 21.58 -0.63
N SER A 262 32.24 22.09 -1.86
CA SER A 262 32.52 23.52 -2.09
C SER A 262 31.31 24.41 -1.75
N THR A 263 30.09 23.88 -1.92
CA THR A 263 28.84 24.62 -1.71
C THR A 263 28.06 24.08 -0.51
N VAL A 264 27.33 24.97 0.18
CA VAL A 264 26.48 24.58 1.32
C VAL A 264 25.32 23.69 0.86
N ASP A 265 24.76 23.96 -0.32
CA ASP A 265 23.60 23.24 -0.85
C ASP A 265 23.92 21.76 -1.14
N GLU A 266 25.14 21.48 -1.63
CA GLU A 266 25.63 20.11 -1.81
C GLU A 266 25.81 19.40 -0.47
N CYS A 267 26.37 20.10 0.54
CA CYS A 267 26.48 19.56 1.90
C CYS A 267 25.11 19.22 2.48
N GLN A 268 24.13 20.11 2.33
CA GLN A 268 22.76 19.91 2.82
C GLN A 268 22.09 18.72 2.13
N SER A 269 22.23 18.61 0.81
CA SER A 269 21.67 17.49 0.05
C SER A 269 22.28 16.14 0.45
N ASP A 270 23.60 16.10 0.70
CA ASP A 270 24.28 14.90 1.22
C ASP A 270 23.87 14.58 2.66
N LEU A 271 23.74 15.61 3.50
CA LEU A 271 23.27 15.48 4.88
C LEU A 271 21.85 14.89 4.93
N ASP A 272 20.94 15.36 4.08
CA ASP A 272 19.56 14.86 4.01
C ASP A 272 19.51 13.37 3.66
N ARG A 273 20.32 12.93 2.69
CA ARG A 273 20.43 11.51 2.35
C ARG A 273 20.93 10.68 3.53
N LYS A 274 21.97 11.14 4.22
CA LYS A 274 22.53 10.44 5.39
C LYS A 274 21.59 10.44 6.59
N MET A 275 20.86 11.52 6.83
CA MET A 275 19.85 11.59 7.88
C MET A 275 18.72 10.59 7.59
N HIS A 276 18.27 10.51 6.34
CA HIS A 276 17.30 9.52 5.89
C HIS A 276 17.78 8.09 6.16
N ASP A 277 19.03 7.77 5.82
CA ASP A 277 19.63 6.45 6.08
C ASP A 277 19.71 6.13 7.58
N VAL A 278 20.07 7.09 8.42
CA VAL A 278 20.14 6.90 9.89
C VAL A 278 18.75 6.64 10.47
N VAL A 279 17.73 7.39 10.05
CA VAL A 279 16.33 7.19 10.50
C VAL A 279 15.80 5.84 10.03
N LEU A 280 16.07 5.46 8.78
CA LEU A 280 15.67 4.16 8.23
C LEU A 280 16.33 3.00 9.00
N ASN A 281 17.64 3.10 9.27
CA ASN A 281 18.37 2.13 10.10
C ASN A 281 17.83 2.08 11.54
N ARG A 282 17.44 3.22 12.12
CA ARG A 282 16.82 3.24 13.46
C ARG A 282 15.47 2.51 13.45
N MET A 283 14.64 2.78 12.46
CA MET A 283 13.33 2.18 12.31
C MET A 283 13.42 0.65 12.09
N THR A 284 14.36 0.17 11.27
CA THR A 284 14.56 -1.28 11.06
C THR A 284 15.01 -1.99 12.33
N ASN A 285 15.80 -1.33 13.19
CA ASN A 285 16.22 -1.88 14.48
C ASN A 285 15.04 -2.06 15.47
N PHE A 286 14.03 -1.20 15.44
CA PHE A 286 12.84 -1.34 16.31
C PHE A 286 11.77 -2.25 15.75
N SER A 287 11.65 -2.28 14.43
CA SER A 287 10.72 -3.10 13.70
C SER A 287 11.21 -4.56 13.72
N GLN A 288 11.05 -5.25 14.84
CA GLN A 288 11.39 -6.67 15.01
C GLN A 288 10.92 -7.50 13.80
N SER A 289 11.90 -8.04 13.06
CA SER A 289 11.92 -8.97 11.89
C SER A 289 10.75 -9.02 10.89
N SER A 290 9.49 -9.02 11.31
CA SER A 290 8.32 -9.18 10.45
C SER A 290 7.95 -7.92 9.68
N ILE A 291 7.94 -6.76 10.36
CA ILE A 291 7.63 -5.47 9.73
C ILE A 291 8.79 -5.04 8.82
N ALA A 292 10.04 -5.31 9.25
CA ALA A 292 11.24 -4.91 8.53
C ALA A 292 11.32 -5.52 7.12
N ARG A 293 10.85 -6.76 6.94
CA ARG A 293 10.83 -7.41 5.62
C ARG A 293 9.88 -6.75 4.62
N ARG A 294 8.79 -6.15 5.09
CA ARG A 294 7.83 -5.45 4.22
C ARG A 294 8.29 -4.02 3.96
N THR A 295 8.83 -3.36 4.98
CA THR A 295 9.26 -1.96 4.88
C THR A 295 10.69 -1.77 4.36
N SER A 296 11.45 -2.85 4.09
CA SER A 296 12.86 -2.74 3.69
C SER A 296 13.08 -1.97 2.39
N ASN A 297 12.07 -1.95 1.51
CA ASN A 297 12.15 -1.31 0.20
C ASN A 297 11.43 0.03 0.15
N ALA A 298 10.77 0.42 1.24
CA ALA A 298 9.97 1.63 1.30
C ALA A 298 10.86 2.82 1.66
N THR A 299 10.67 3.94 0.95
CA THR A 299 11.37 5.19 1.27
C THR A 299 10.69 5.87 2.47
N LEU A 300 11.40 6.70 3.22
CA LEU A 300 10.76 7.43 4.32
C LEU A 300 9.70 8.41 3.79
N ASP A 301 9.90 8.95 2.58
CA ASP A 301 8.89 9.77 1.89
C ASP A 301 7.56 9.03 1.71
N GLU A 302 7.58 7.74 1.31
CA GLU A 302 6.38 6.91 1.17
C GLU A 302 5.66 6.66 2.51
N MET A 303 6.40 6.73 3.62
CA MET A 303 5.86 6.65 4.99
C MET A 303 5.37 8.01 5.52
N GLY A 304 5.53 9.08 4.73
CA GLY A 304 5.25 10.46 5.11
C GLY A 304 6.21 10.98 6.17
N LEU A 305 7.47 10.52 6.13
CA LEU A 305 8.61 10.90 6.96
C LEU A 305 9.69 11.54 6.07
N GLY A 306 9.32 12.54 5.27
CA GLY A 306 10.25 13.17 4.34
C GLY A 306 11.33 14.01 5.01
N GLY A 307 12.28 14.51 4.22
CA GLY A 307 13.42 15.32 4.71
C GLY A 307 12.99 16.48 5.61
N ASP A 308 11.92 17.20 5.24
CA ASP A 308 11.35 18.30 6.03
C ASP A 308 10.91 17.87 7.43
N TYR A 309 10.32 16.68 7.55
CA TYR A 309 9.91 16.13 8.83
C TYR A 309 11.12 15.80 9.69
N ILE A 310 12.15 15.18 9.10
CA ILE A 310 13.38 14.82 9.81
C ILE A 310 14.08 16.08 10.34
N ARG A 311 14.22 17.11 9.49
CA ARG A 311 14.82 18.39 9.90
C ARG A 311 14.00 19.12 10.97
N ARG A 312 12.67 19.12 10.86
CA ARG A 312 11.81 19.85 11.80
C ARG A 312 11.65 19.15 13.14
N GLU A 313 11.50 17.83 13.15
CA GLU A 313 11.08 17.08 14.34
C GLU A 313 12.20 16.26 14.98
N LEU A 314 13.24 15.88 14.22
CA LEU A 314 14.33 15.02 14.71
C LEU A 314 15.67 15.77 14.84
N CYS A 315 15.92 16.77 13.98
CA CYS A 315 17.12 17.58 14.07
C CYS A 315 16.97 18.64 15.17
N THR A 316 17.87 18.60 16.16
CA THR A 316 17.86 19.55 17.27
C THR A 316 18.79 20.73 17.03
N ASP A 317 19.94 20.48 16.40
CA ASP A 317 20.98 21.48 16.16
C ASP A 317 21.72 21.18 14.84
N GLU A 318 22.15 22.22 14.15
CA GLU A 318 22.87 22.14 12.88
C GLU A 318 24.07 23.10 12.91
N PHE A 319 25.25 22.60 12.54
CA PHE A 319 26.49 23.36 12.54
C PHE A 319 27.21 23.24 11.20
N VAL A 320 27.61 24.39 10.64
CA VAL A 320 28.39 24.46 9.40
C VAL A 320 29.83 24.79 9.73
N ASP A 321 30.74 23.88 9.40
CA ASP A 321 32.18 24.05 9.55
C ASP A 321 32.81 24.40 8.19
N THR A 322 33.79 25.29 8.20
CA THR A 322 34.62 25.59 7.03
C THR A 322 35.97 24.93 7.24
N LEU A 323 36.28 23.96 6.38
CA LEU A 323 37.53 23.22 6.37
C LEU A 323 38.45 23.79 5.29
N ASP A 324 39.66 24.15 5.69
CA ASP A 324 40.72 24.49 4.74
C ASP A 324 41.30 23.19 4.16
N SER A 325 41.02 22.91 2.89
CA SER A 325 41.51 21.72 2.18
C SER A 325 42.56 22.13 1.13
N SER A 326 43.37 21.18 0.67
CA SER A 326 44.32 21.43 -0.43
C SER A 326 43.67 21.88 -1.74
N VAL A 327 42.35 21.70 -1.90
CA VAL A 327 41.57 22.07 -3.08
C VAL A 327 40.86 23.43 -2.88
N GLY A 328 41.03 24.07 -1.73
CA GLY A 328 40.38 25.32 -1.33
C GLY A 328 39.50 25.15 -0.10
N GLU A 329 38.81 26.24 0.27
CA GLU A 329 37.83 26.25 1.37
C GLU A 329 36.65 25.33 1.03
N MET A 330 36.46 24.30 1.84
CA MET A 330 35.34 23.38 1.76
C MET A 330 34.43 23.59 2.96
N LYS A 331 33.15 23.30 2.80
CA LYS A 331 32.15 23.35 3.85
C LYS A 331 31.75 21.94 4.23
N GLN A 332 31.45 21.75 5.51
CA GLN A 332 30.93 20.50 6.04
C GLN A 332 29.82 20.81 7.03
N VAL A 333 28.70 20.11 6.91
CA VAL A 333 27.53 20.33 7.77
C VAL A 333 27.36 19.15 8.70
N TYR A 334 27.11 19.45 9.96
CA TYR A 334 26.84 18.50 11.03
C TYR A 334 25.41 18.71 11.52
N ALA A 335 24.63 17.64 11.62
CA ALA A 335 23.31 17.65 12.23
C ALA A 335 23.30 16.73 13.45
N LEU A 336 22.70 17.22 14.55
CA LEU A 336 22.44 16.45 15.75
C LEU A 336 21.00 15.94 15.72
N LEU A 337 20.84 14.64 15.43
CA LEU A 337 19.56 13.97 15.52
C LEU A 337 19.31 13.47 16.94
N GLU A 338 18.12 13.76 17.46
CA GLU A 338 17.66 13.27 18.75
C GLU A 338 16.52 12.26 18.54
N PHE A 339 16.64 11.10 19.18
CA PHE A 339 15.62 10.05 19.19
C PHE A 339 15.12 9.82 20.62
N ASN A 340 13.90 10.29 20.85
CA ASN A 340 13.11 10.11 22.05
C ASN A 340 12.16 8.91 21.91
N GLU A 341 11.68 8.37 23.04
CA GLU A 341 10.72 7.26 23.04
C GLU A 341 9.43 7.59 22.29
N THR A 342 8.97 8.84 22.36
CA THR A 342 7.80 9.34 21.62
C THR A 342 8.02 9.34 20.11
N GLN A 343 9.20 9.79 19.66
CA GLN A 343 9.57 9.77 18.25
C GLN A 343 9.76 8.32 17.76
N ASP A 344 10.40 7.46 18.54
CA ASP A 344 10.55 6.04 18.22
C ASP A 344 9.19 5.34 18.09
N ALA A 345 8.25 5.61 19.00
CA ALA A 345 6.88 5.10 18.92
C ALA A 345 6.15 5.59 17.65
N MET A 346 6.35 6.87 17.28
CA MET A 346 5.79 7.43 16.05
C MET A 346 6.40 6.80 14.79
N LEU A 347 7.72 6.59 14.74
CA LEU A 347 8.38 5.91 13.62
C LEU A 347 7.83 4.50 13.43
N VAL A 348 7.65 3.75 14.53
CA VAL A 348 7.06 2.41 14.51
C VAL A 348 5.60 2.44 14.04
N ASP A 349 4.79 3.40 14.49
CA ASP A 349 3.40 3.52 14.05
C ASP A 349 3.30 3.86 12.55
N ARG A 350 4.17 4.74 12.04
CA ARG A 350 4.24 5.04 10.60
C ARG A 350 4.64 3.82 9.78
N ALA A 351 5.65 3.07 10.21
CA ALA A 351 6.05 1.81 9.56
C ALA A 351 4.91 0.78 9.54
N ARG A 352 4.18 0.63 10.66
CA ARG A 352 3.01 -0.27 10.75
C ARG A 352 1.87 0.19 9.85
N SER A 353 1.58 1.49 9.85
CA SER A 353 0.54 2.09 9.00
C SER A 353 0.85 1.89 7.52
N TYR A 354 2.11 2.07 7.13
CA TYR A 354 2.57 1.79 5.77
C TYR A 354 2.39 0.31 5.40
N SER A 355 2.87 -0.61 6.26
CA SER A 355 2.75 -2.07 6.04
C SER A 355 1.29 -2.54 5.91
N ARG A 356 0.35 -1.92 6.66
CA ARG A 356 -1.09 -2.19 6.51
C ARG A 356 -1.62 -1.71 5.16
N ARG A 357 -1.25 -0.51 4.72
CA ARG A 357 -1.70 0.06 3.43
C ARG A 357 -1.20 -0.78 2.26
N GLU A 358 0.07 -1.16 2.27
CA GLU A 358 0.66 -1.98 1.23
C GLU A 358 0.02 -3.39 1.19
N GLY A 359 -0.20 -3.99 2.36
CA GLY A 359 -0.92 -5.26 2.47
C GLY A 359 -2.34 -5.19 1.92
N LEU A 360 -3.08 -4.14 2.24
CA LEU A 360 -4.44 -3.92 1.72
C LEU A 360 -4.45 -3.71 0.20
N GLN A 361 -3.48 -2.96 -0.34
CA GLN A 361 -3.36 -2.78 -1.79
C GLN A 361 -3.11 -4.12 -2.49
N SER A 362 -2.19 -4.93 -1.99
CA SER A 362 -1.91 -6.26 -2.54
C SER A 362 -3.15 -7.17 -2.50
N VAL A 363 -3.83 -7.23 -1.36
CA VAL A 363 -5.06 -8.02 -1.21
C VAL A 363 -6.17 -7.49 -2.14
N SER A 364 -6.31 -6.17 -2.28
CA SER A 364 -7.31 -5.56 -3.16
C SER A 364 -7.04 -5.86 -4.64
N LEU A 365 -5.77 -5.88 -5.06
CA LEU A 365 -5.39 -6.22 -6.43
C LEU A 365 -5.67 -7.69 -6.74
N ILE A 366 -5.32 -8.59 -5.82
CA ILE A 366 -5.57 -10.03 -5.99
C ILE A 366 -7.07 -10.31 -5.98
N GLY A 367 -7.80 -9.82 -4.96
CA GLY A 367 -9.24 -10.01 -4.82
C GLY A 367 -10.02 -9.37 -5.97
N GLY A 368 -9.66 -8.15 -6.35
CA GLY A 368 -10.23 -7.45 -7.50
C GLY A 368 -9.97 -8.17 -8.81
N GLY A 369 -8.77 -8.71 -9.01
CA GLY A 369 -8.42 -9.51 -10.18
C GLY A 369 -9.25 -10.80 -10.29
N LEU A 370 -9.46 -11.49 -9.17
CA LEU A 370 -10.31 -12.69 -9.13
C LEU A 370 -11.78 -12.35 -9.45
N LEU A 371 -12.34 -11.31 -8.84
CA LEU A 371 -13.71 -10.86 -9.10
C LEU A 371 -13.89 -10.42 -10.56
N ALA A 372 -12.92 -9.68 -11.11
CA ALA A 372 -12.93 -9.26 -12.52
C ALA A 372 -12.87 -10.48 -13.46
N SER A 373 -12.10 -11.51 -13.12
CA SER A 373 -12.04 -12.76 -13.89
C SER A 373 -13.38 -13.50 -13.90
N VAL A 374 -14.02 -13.66 -12.74
CA VAL A 374 -15.34 -14.29 -12.62
C VAL A 374 -16.41 -13.48 -13.38
N ALA A 375 -16.41 -12.15 -13.23
CA ALA A 375 -17.32 -11.28 -13.96
C ALA A 375 -17.13 -11.39 -15.49
N THR A 376 -15.89 -11.54 -15.95
CA THR A 376 -15.57 -11.73 -17.37
C THR A 376 -16.09 -13.07 -17.89
N LEU A 377 -15.89 -14.16 -17.13
CA LEU A 377 -16.44 -15.48 -17.47
C LEU A 377 -17.96 -15.45 -17.55
N PHE A 378 -18.62 -14.82 -16.58
CA PHE A 378 -20.08 -14.68 -16.58
C PHE A 378 -20.57 -13.82 -17.76
N GLY A 379 -19.86 -12.74 -18.08
CA GLY A 379 -20.12 -11.91 -19.24
C GLY A 379 -20.02 -12.71 -20.55
N LEU A 380 -18.98 -13.54 -20.69
CA LEU A 380 -18.80 -14.40 -21.86
C LEU A 380 -19.90 -15.45 -22.00
N LEU A 381 -20.27 -16.12 -20.90
CA LEU A 381 -21.39 -17.07 -20.89
C LEU A 381 -22.70 -16.38 -21.29
N LYS A 382 -22.95 -15.17 -20.77
CA LYS A 382 -24.15 -14.41 -21.12
C LYS A 382 -24.16 -14.04 -22.61
N VAL A 383 -23.04 -13.60 -23.16
CA VAL A 383 -22.92 -13.32 -24.61
C VAL A 383 -23.13 -14.60 -25.45
N ASP A 384 -22.66 -15.75 -24.99
CA ASP A 384 -22.88 -17.03 -25.67
C ASP A 384 -24.37 -17.42 -25.69
N THR A 385 -25.07 -17.28 -24.55
CA THR A 385 -26.52 -17.53 -24.47
C THR A 385 -27.32 -16.58 -25.36
N TRP A 386 -26.90 -15.31 -25.47
CA TRP A 386 -27.56 -14.31 -26.32
C TRP A 386 -27.35 -14.59 -27.81
N THR A 387 -26.19 -15.13 -28.18
CA THR A 387 -25.86 -15.46 -29.58
C THR A 387 -26.32 -16.86 -29.98
N ARG A 388 -27.08 -17.57 -29.11
CA ARG A 388 -27.53 -18.96 -29.32
C ARG A 388 -26.40 -19.91 -29.71
N GLY A 389 -25.18 -19.66 -29.20
CA GLY A 389 -24.00 -20.47 -29.51
C GLY A 389 -23.43 -20.30 -30.93
N TYR A 390 -23.86 -19.32 -31.73
CA TYR A 390 -23.34 -19.10 -33.10
C TYR A 390 -21.82 -18.84 -33.11
N TYR A 391 -21.25 -18.37 -32.00
CA TYR A 391 -19.83 -18.02 -31.87
C TYR A 391 -19.01 -18.88 -30.91
N THR A 392 -19.53 -20.04 -30.45
CA THR A 392 -18.82 -20.91 -29.50
C THR A 392 -17.39 -21.21 -29.92
N LYS A 393 -17.15 -21.47 -31.22
CA LYS A 393 -15.79 -21.76 -31.75
C LYS A 393 -14.82 -20.58 -31.63
N ARG A 394 -15.30 -19.34 -31.70
CA ARG A 394 -14.46 -18.14 -31.55
C ARG A 394 -14.29 -17.76 -30.07
N LEU A 395 -15.29 -18.07 -29.25
CA LEU A 395 -15.23 -17.89 -27.80
C LEU A 395 -14.12 -18.75 -27.16
N PHE A 396 -13.87 -19.94 -27.71
CA PHE A 396 -12.76 -20.81 -27.29
C PHE A 396 -11.36 -20.20 -27.50
N LEU A 397 -11.17 -19.24 -28.40
CA LEU A 397 -9.92 -18.47 -28.50
C LEU A 397 -9.90 -17.25 -27.57
N GLY A 398 -11.06 -16.66 -27.28
CA GLY A 398 -11.18 -15.48 -26.42
C GLY A 398 -10.89 -15.78 -24.95
N VAL A 399 -11.37 -16.92 -24.43
CA VAL A 399 -11.17 -17.30 -23.02
C VAL A 399 -9.68 -17.47 -22.65
N PRO A 400 -8.87 -18.24 -23.39
CA PRO A 400 -7.43 -18.34 -23.12
C PRO A 400 -6.72 -17.00 -23.21
N ALA A 401 -7.07 -16.15 -24.19
CA ALA A 401 -6.47 -14.83 -24.34
C ALA A 401 -6.78 -13.92 -23.14
N ALA A 402 -8.01 -13.95 -22.62
CA ALA A 402 -8.39 -13.23 -21.42
C ALA A 402 -7.62 -13.75 -20.19
N ILE A 403 -7.50 -15.07 -20.01
CA ILE A 403 -6.74 -15.67 -18.90
C ILE A 403 -5.27 -15.28 -18.97
N ILE A 404 -4.64 -15.36 -20.15
CA ILE A 404 -3.25 -14.93 -20.36
C ILE A 404 -3.09 -13.44 -20.03
N THR A 405 -4.06 -12.60 -20.41
CA THR A 405 -4.04 -11.17 -20.10
C THR A 405 -4.12 -10.91 -18.59
N VAL A 406 -4.98 -11.63 -17.87
CA VAL A 406 -5.08 -11.50 -16.40
C VAL A 406 -3.81 -12.00 -15.71
N LEU A 407 -3.26 -13.15 -16.14
CA LEU A 407 -2.00 -13.68 -15.60
C LEU A 407 -0.83 -12.73 -15.89
N ALA A 408 -0.75 -12.18 -17.10
CA ALA A 408 0.26 -11.19 -17.44
C ALA A 408 0.13 -9.94 -16.56
N LEU A 409 -1.08 -9.45 -16.32
CA LEU A 409 -1.35 -8.33 -15.40
C LEU A 409 -0.92 -8.65 -13.97
N LEU A 410 -1.23 -9.84 -13.44
CA LEU A 410 -0.81 -10.29 -12.11
C LEU A 410 0.71 -10.41 -11.97
N PHE A 411 1.41 -10.87 -13.01
CA PHE A 411 2.87 -10.97 -13.00
C PHE A 411 3.58 -9.61 -13.26
N VAL A 412 2.87 -8.64 -13.85
CA VAL A 412 3.36 -7.28 -14.13
C VAL A 412 3.03 -6.29 -13.02
N SER A 413 1.99 -6.52 -12.21
CA SER A 413 1.85 -5.86 -10.90
C SER A 413 2.94 -6.32 -9.96
#